data_AF-A0A3M0LU64-F1
#
_entry.id   AF-A0A3M0LU64-F1
#
_cell.length_a   1.000
_cell.length_b   1.000
_cell.length_c   1.000
_cell.angle_alpha   90.00
_cell.angle_beta   90.00
_cell.angle_gamma   90.00
#
_symmetry.space_group_name_H-M   'P 1'
#
loop_
_entity.id
_entity.type
_entity.pdbx_description
1 polymer ?
#
loop_
_entity_poly.entity_id
_entity_poly.type
_entity_poly.pdbx_seq_one_letter_code
_entity_poly.pdbx_strand_id
1 'polypeptide(L)'
;MKIKKFIIAVALIVTVGVSTACTINQINIVDAKTNIAVFPKKMRGKWYSYSNYSNKVNKQIITKKRFKANESGDKYTRYLHVNPTGYSYDYNKRNNNKKINWVFFSNRAKAHGRSWLALRGWYQTAGAASYFNVSKLNGHQVLTIAGGAGIWGSEHYYRSQKLAKQLKNQRYSGFKY
;
A
#
# COMPACT_ATOMS: atom_id res chain seq x y z
N MET A 1 -0.27 -53.75 -5.25
CA MET A 1 0.79 -53.14 -6.08
C MET A 1 0.22 -52.91 -7.48
N LYS A 2 0.41 -51.70 -8.05
CA LYS A 2 0.15 -51.28 -9.45
C LYS A 2 -1.31 -51.02 -9.90
N ILE A 3 -1.70 -49.75 -9.70
CA ILE A 3 -2.46 -48.80 -10.54
C ILE A 3 -2.55 -49.23 -12.03
N LYS A 4 -3.74 -49.62 -12.53
CA LYS A 4 -4.84 -48.85 -13.19
C LYS A 4 -4.79 -48.77 -14.73
N LYS A 5 -5.87 -49.29 -15.33
CA LYS A 5 -6.69 -48.76 -16.44
C LYS A 5 -6.16 -48.84 -17.88
N PHE A 6 -6.80 -49.77 -18.61
CA PHE A 6 -7.15 -49.70 -20.03
C PHE A 6 -7.71 -48.33 -20.44
N ILE A 7 -7.22 -47.77 -21.55
CA ILE A 7 -8.04 -47.11 -22.59
C ILE A 7 -7.39 -47.40 -23.95
N ILE A 8 -8.13 -48.18 -24.76
CA ILE A 8 -8.01 -48.27 -26.21
C ILE A 8 -8.93 -47.17 -26.77
N ALA A 9 -8.45 -46.38 -27.73
CA ALA A 9 -9.16 -46.13 -28.99
C ALA A 9 -8.36 -45.17 -29.88
N VAL A 10 -7.92 -45.73 -31.00
CA VAL A 10 -7.44 -45.08 -32.20
C VAL A 10 -8.61 -44.38 -32.90
N ALA A 11 -8.40 -43.17 -33.40
CA ALA A 11 -9.11 -42.64 -34.56
C ALA A 11 -8.15 -41.77 -35.37
N LEU A 12 -7.51 -42.42 -36.35
CA LEU A 12 -6.83 -41.79 -37.47
C LEU A 12 -7.91 -41.27 -38.42
N ILE A 13 -7.93 -39.96 -38.67
CA ILE A 13 -8.52 -39.40 -39.88
C ILE A 13 -7.41 -38.59 -40.56
N VAL A 14 -6.88 -39.18 -41.63
CA VAL A 14 -6.03 -38.50 -42.61
C VAL A 14 -6.96 -37.89 -43.64
N THR A 15 -7.01 -36.57 -43.71
CA THR A 15 -7.49 -35.83 -44.88
C THR A 15 -6.41 -34.86 -45.30
N VAL A 16 -5.86 -35.14 -46.48
CA VAL A 16 -4.89 -34.32 -47.22
C VAL A 16 -5.67 -33.28 -48.01
N GLY A 17 -5.25 -32.01 -47.95
CA GLY A 17 -5.60 -31.05 -49.00
C GLY A 17 -5.83 -29.62 -48.55
N VAL A 18 -5.00 -28.73 -49.12
CA VAL A 18 -5.11 -27.27 -49.21
C VAL A 18 -4.59 -26.49 -48.00
N SER A 19 -3.33 -26.07 -48.16
CA SER A 19 -2.69 -24.97 -47.45
C SER A 19 -3.42 -23.65 -47.73
N THR A 20 -4.19 -23.18 -46.75
CA THR A 20 -4.36 -21.75 -46.51
C THR A 20 -3.78 -21.47 -45.14
N ALA A 21 -2.59 -20.88 -45.12
CA ALA A 21 -2.02 -20.31 -43.91
C ALA A 21 -2.91 -19.13 -43.50
N CYS A 22 -3.96 -19.39 -42.73
CA CYS A 22 -4.53 -18.37 -41.87
C CYS A 22 -3.56 -18.23 -40.71
N THR A 23 -2.68 -17.24 -40.80
CA THR A 23 -1.95 -16.70 -39.66
C THR A 23 -2.99 -16.36 -38.60
N ILE A 24 -3.14 -17.25 -37.61
CA ILE A 24 -3.75 -16.88 -36.35
C ILE A 24 -2.76 -15.90 -35.75
N ASN A 25 -3.00 -14.60 -35.95
CA ASN A 25 -2.37 -13.59 -35.13
C ASN A 25 -2.65 -14.04 -33.69
N GLN A 26 -1.60 -14.47 -32.99
CA GLN A 26 -1.68 -14.61 -31.56
C GLN A 26 -2.22 -13.27 -31.08
N ILE A 27 -3.46 -13.28 -30.62
CA ILE A 27 -4.00 -12.15 -29.89
C ILE A 27 -3.10 -12.11 -28.68
N ASN A 28 -2.08 -11.25 -28.74
CA ASN A 28 -1.43 -10.74 -27.56
C ASN A 28 -2.56 -10.06 -26.81
N ILE A 29 -3.27 -10.82 -25.99
CA ILE A 29 -3.95 -10.26 -24.83
C ILE A 29 -2.78 -9.73 -24.04
N VAL A 30 -2.41 -8.48 -24.32
CA VAL A 30 -1.57 -7.68 -23.46
C VAL A 30 -2.37 -7.67 -22.18
N ASP A 31 -2.02 -8.62 -21.29
CA ASP A 31 -2.56 -8.71 -19.97
C ASP A 31 -2.23 -7.36 -19.36
N ALA A 32 -3.23 -6.46 -19.36
CA ALA A 32 -3.07 -5.15 -18.81
C ALA A 32 -2.93 -5.38 -17.31
N LYS A 33 -1.69 -5.67 -16.87
CA LYS A 33 -1.22 -5.57 -15.50
C LYS A 33 -1.33 -4.10 -15.12
N THR A 34 -2.56 -3.64 -14.99
CA THR A 34 -2.90 -2.50 -14.17
C THR A 34 -2.55 -2.96 -12.76
N ASN A 35 -1.30 -2.74 -12.39
CA ASN A 35 -0.77 -3.09 -11.07
C ASN A 35 -1.31 -2.04 -10.10
N ILE A 36 -2.64 -2.04 -9.89
CA ILE A 36 -3.37 -1.01 -9.18
C ILE A 36 -2.92 -1.05 -7.72
N ALA A 37 -1.98 -0.17 -7.37
CA ALA A 37 -1.54 -0.02 -5.98
C ALA A 37 -2.74 0.39 -5.11
N VAL A 38 -3.12 -0.43 -4.14
CA VAL A 38 -4.21 -0.14 -3.20
C VAL A 38 -3.72 -0.23 -1.77
N PHE A 39 -4.23 0.63 -0.89
CA PHE A 39 -3.98 0.46 0.54
C PHE A 39 -4.52 -0.91 1.01
N PRO A 40 -3.75 -1.70 1.78
CA PRO A 40 -4.21 -2.98 2.33
C PRO A 40 -5.51 -2.85 3.10
N LYS A 41 -6.41 -3.85 3.02
CA LYS A 41 -7.73 -3.83 3.69
C LYS A 41 -7.63 -3.46 5.17
N LYS A 42 -6.67 -4.02 5.90
CA LYS A 42 -6.44 -3.75 7.34
C LYS A 42 -6.14 -2.28 7.68
N MET A 43 -5.61 -1.51 6.73
CA MET A 43 -5.29 -0.09 6.92
C MET A 43 -6.46 0.82 6.61
N ARG A 44 -7.46 0.32 5.86
CA ARG A 44 -8.60 1.13 5.44
C ARG A 44 -9.50 1.47 6.63
N GLY A 45 -10.28 2.54 6.48
CA GLY A 45 -11.24 3.03 7.47
C GLY A 45 -10.77 4.32 8.14
N LYS A 46 -11.46 4.65 9.23
CA LYS A 46 -11.18 5.83 10.05
C LYS A 46 -10.22 5.46 11.17
N TRP A 47 -9.33 6.38 11.48
CA TRP A 47 -8.25 6.27 12.45
C TRP A 47 -8.11 7.59 13.20
N TYR A 48 -7.86 7.54 14.49
CA TYR A 48 -7.85 8.69 15.38
C TYR A 48 -6.67 8.62 16.33
N SER A 49 -5.94 9.71 16.48
CA SER A 49 -4.94 9.89 17.54
C SER A 49 -5.28 11.16 18.31
N TYR A 50 -4.75 11.31 19.51
CA TYR A 50 -4.87 12.54 20.27
C TYR A 50 -3.51 13.23 20.30
N SER A 51 -3.46 14.50 19.89
CA SER A 51 -2.27 15.32 20.00
C SER A 51 -2.31 16.08 21.31
N ASN A 52 -1.35 15.79 22.21
CA ASN A 52 -1.16 16.57 23.44
C ASN A 52 -0.65 18.00 23.14
N TYR A 53 0.00 18.22 21.99
CA TYR A 53 0.49 19.54 21.62
C TYR A 53 -0.64 20.50 21.25
N SER A 54 -1.56 20.05 20.38
CA SER A 54 -2.69 20.89 19.93
C SER A 54 -3.97 20.68 20.73
N ASN A 55 -3.95 19.80 21.74
CA ASN A 55 -5.10 19.35 22.52
C ASN A 55 -6.30 18.89 21.68
N LYS A 56 -6.04 18.39 20.47
CA LYS A 56 -7.05 18.02 19.47
C LYS A 56 -6.94 16.54 19.07
N VAL A 57 -8.06 15.99 18.64
CA VAL A 57 -8.09 14.65 18.02
C VAL A 57 -7.75 14.79 16.55
N ASN A 58 -6.65 14.15 16.14
CA ASN A 58 -6.31 13.98 14.74
C ASN A 58 -7.18 12.87 14.14
N LYS A 59 -7.48 13.00 12.84
CA LYS A 59 -8.31 12.03 12.12
C LYS A 59 -7.70 11.70 10.78
N GLN A 60 -7.57 10.40 10.51
CA GLN A 60 -7.17 9.89 9.23
C GLN A 60 -8.26 9.00 8.64
N ILE A 61 -8.45 9.09 7.32
CA ILE A 61 -9.38 8.25 6.56
C ILE A 61 -8.61 7.64 5.39
N ILE A 62 -8.50 6.32 5.41
CA ILE A 62 -7.80 5.55 4.38
C ILE A 62 -8.81 4.74 3.58
N THR A 63 -8.87 4.96 2.27
CA THR A 63 -9.67 4.17 1.33
C THR A 63 -8.76 3.32 0.45
N LYS A 64 -9.31 2.65 -0.58
CA LYS A 64 -8.48 1.88 -1.54
C LYS A 64 -7.36 2.72 -2.14
N LYS A 65 -7.62 4.01 -2.42
CA LYS A 65 -6.76 4.87 -3.25
C LYS A 65 -6.47 6.24 -2.66
N ARG A 66 -6.99 6.56 -1.47
CA ARG A 66 -6.86 7.89 -0.88
C ARG A 66 -6.48 7.78 0.59
N PHE A 67 -5.60 8.68 1.01
CA PHE A 67 -5.26 8.92 2.40
C PHE A 67 -5.62 10.37 2.71
N LYS A 68 -6.63 10.58 3.55
CA LYS A 68 -7.02 11.92 4.03
C LYS A 68 -6.58 12.05 5.48
N ALA A 69 -5.98 13.16 5.84
CA ALA A 69 -5.65 13.47 7.22
C ALA A 69 -6.15 14.86 7.61
N ASN A 70 -6.51 14.97 8.88
CA ASN A 70 -6.69 16.22 9.60
C ASN A 70 -5.79 16.11 10.84
N GLU A 71 -4.68 16.83 10.82
CA GLU A 71 -3.66 16.82 11.86
C GLU A 71 -3.49 18.25 12.39
N SER A 72 -3.80 18.47 13.66
CA SER A 72 -3.73 19.78 14.33
C SER A 72 -4.49 20.94 13.66
N GLY A 73 -5.40 20.66 12.73
CA GLY A 73 -6.17 21.66 11.97
C GLY A 73 -5.86 21.67 10.47
N ASP A 74 -4.68 21.17 10.09
CA ASP A 74 -4.27 21.06 8.69
C ASP A 74 -4.90 19.85 8.04
N LYS A 75 -5.53 20.09 6.89
CA LYS A 75 -6.20 19.05 6.11
C LYS A 75 -5.43 18.80 4.84
N TYR A 76 -5.11 17.55 4.58
CA TYR A 76 -4.51 17.15 3.31
C TYR A 76 -5.09 15.84 2.81
N THR A 77 -5.01 15.65 1.49
CA THR A 77 -5.42 14.42 0.82
C THR A 77 -4.30 13.97 -0.11
N ARG A 78 -3.87 12.72 0.04
CA ARG A 78 -2.91 12.05 -0.83
C ARG A 78 -3.60 10.97 -1.66
N TYR A 79 -3.17 10.82 -2.90
CA TYR A 79 -3.73 9.89 -3.88
C TYR A 79 -2.71 8.81 -4.21
N LEU A 80 -3.10 7.55 -4.05
CA LEU A 80 -2.22 6.41 -4.27
C LEU A 80 -2.18 6.02 -5.74
N HIS A 81 -1.01 6.19 -6.33
CA HIS A 81 -0.69 5.78 -7.69
C HIS A 81 0.25 4.57 -7.68
N VAL A 82 0.33 3.91 -8.83
CA VAL A 82 1.29 2.82 -9.04
C VAL A 82 2.69 3.40 -9.01
N ASN A 83 3.64 2.66 -8.44
CA ASN A 83 5.04 3.04 -8.47
C ASN A 83 5.48 3.17 -9.95
N PRO A 84 5.96 4.33 -10.40
CA PRO A 84 6.43 4.46 -11.77
C PRO A 84 7.72 3.65 -11.94
N THR A 85 7.73 2.73 -12.89
CA THR A 85 8.95 2.03 -13.32
C THR A 85 10.00 3.06 -13.73
N GLY A 86 11.25 2.92 -13.28
CA GLY A 86 12.31 3.88 -13.59
C GLY A 86 12.26 5.18 -12.78
N TYR A 87 11.77 5.13 -11.54
CA TYR A 87 11.73 6.28 -10.62
C TYR A 87 13.09 6.97 -10.51
N SER A 88 13.27 8.07 -11.25
CA SER A 88 14.35 9.02 -11.05
C SER A 88 13.74 10.29 -10.46
N TYR A 89 14.21 10.65 -9.27
CA TYR A 89 13.81 11.88 -8.61
C TYR A 89 14.29 13.08 -9.46
N ASP A 90 13.36 13.93 -9.86
CA ASP A 90 13.66 15.15 -10.61
C ASP A 90 13.28 16.36 -9.75
N TYR A 91 14.28 16.99 -9.13
CA TYR A 91 14.12 18.18 -8.28
C TYR A 91 13.36 19.29 -9.01
N ASN A 92 13.64 19.48 -10.31
CA ASN A 92 13.07 20.56 -11.11
C ASN A 92 11.57 20.35 -11.38
N LYS A 93 11.07 19.11 -11.24
CA LYS A 93 9.64 18.79 -11.36
C LYS A 93 8.88 18.89 -10.03
N ARG A 94 9.53 19.18 -8.91
CA ARG A 94 8.87 19.31 -7.59
C ARG A 94 7.83 20.43 -7.57
N ASN A 95 8.05 21.51 -8.31
CA ASN A 95 7.12 22.63 -8.44
C ASN A 95 5.96 22.36 -9.42
N ASN A 96 5.91 21.17 -10.03
CA ASN A 96 4.77 20.76 -10.85
C ASN A 96 3.59 20.36 -9.94
N ASN A 97 2.70 21.33 -9.71
CA ASN A 97 1.53 21.20 -8.82
C ASN A 97 0.60 20.02 -9.15
N LYS A 98 0.66 19.45 -10.36
CA LYS A 98 -0.27 18.38 -10.79
C LYS A 98 -0.13 17.08 -9.98
N LYS A 99 1.07 16.77 -9.46
CA LYS A 99 1.35 15.49 -8.77
C LYS A 99 1.84 15.65 -7.33
N ILE A 100 1.75 16.86 -6.76
CA ILE A 100 2.23 17.15 -5.40
C ILE A 100 1.53 16.30 -4.32
N ASN A 101 0.27 15.93 -4.56
CA ASN A 101 -0.53 15.09 -3.68
C ASN A 101 -0.47 13.60 -4.03
N TRP A 102 0.30 13.20 -5.04
CA TRP A 102 0.43 11.80 -5.42
C TRP A 102 1.43 11.10 -4.51
N VAL A 103 1.11 9.87 -4.17
CA VAL A 103 1.98 8.98 -3.39
C VAL A 103 2.02 7.60 -4.02
N PHE A 104 3.07 6.86 -3.70
CA PHE A 104 3.23 5.47 -4.09
C PHE A 104 3.89 4.67 -2.96
N PHE A 105 3.71 3.35 -2.99
CA PHE A 105 4.45 2.46 -2.09
C PHE A 105 5.84 2.22 -2.67
N SER A 106 6.87 2.63 -1.95
CA SER A 106 8.26 2.47 -2.41
C SER A 106 8.82 1.10 -2.09
N ASN A 107 8.52 0.57 -0.90
CA ASN A 107 9.04 -0.70 -0.42
C ASN A 107 8.26 -1.21 0.80
N ARG A 108 8.57 -2.44 1.19
CA ARG A 108 8.18 -3.02 2.48
C ARG A 108 9.45 -3.18 3.31
N ALA A 109 9.40 -2.75 4.56
CA ALA A 109 10.51 -2.91 5.50
C ALA A 109 10.09 -3.86 6.63
N LYS A 110 11.03 -4.65 7.14
CA LYS A 110 10.87 -5.39 8.39
C LYS A 110 11.76 -4.72 9.43
N ALA A 111 11.17 -4.22 10.51
CA ALA A 111 11.91 -3.60 11.60
C ALA A 111 11.14 -3.77 12.90
N HIS A 112 11.87 -3.95 14.01
CA HIS A 112 11.31 -4.11 15.36
C HIS A 112 10.21 -5.19 15.42
N GLY A 113 10.46 -6.34 14.79
CA GLY A 113 9.53 -7.48 14.73
C GLY A 113 8.27 -7.24 13.90
N ARG A 114 8.18 -6.14 13.13
CA ARG A 114 6.97 -5.73 12.42
C ARG A 114 7.24 -5.47 10.95
N SER A 115 6.22 -5.70 10.12
CA SER A 115 6.23 -5.34 8.71
C SER A 115 5.64 -3.94 8.51
N TRP A 116 6.38 -3.09 7.83
CA TRP A 116 6.05 -1.70 7.54
C TRP A 116 5.89 -1.50 6.05
N LEU A 117 4.92 -0.66 5.68
CA LEU A 117 4.70 -0.24 4.31
C LEU A 117 5.16 1.20 4.18
N ALA A 118 6.20 1.43 3.39
CA ALA A 118 6.73 2.76 3.16
C ALA A 118 5.93 3.45 2.06
N LEU A 119 5.52 4.68 2.34
CA LEU A 119 4.80 5.56 1.43
C LEU A 119 5.66 6.80 1.19
N ARG A 120 5.83 7.16 -0.08
CA ARG A 120 6.58 8.34 -0.50
C ARG A 120 5.72 9.26 -1.35
N GLY A 121 6.02 10.55 -1.29
CA GLY A 121 5.50 11.54 -2.25
C GLY A 121 6.06 11.29 -3.65
N TRP A 122 5.32 11.72 -4.67
CA TRP A 122 5.68 11.49 -6.07
C TRP A 122 7.06 12.08 -6.43
N TYR A 123 7.40 13.25 -5.92
CA TYR A 123 8.70 13.90 -6.12
C TYR A 123 9.48 13.96 -4.81
N GLN A 124 9.65 12.84 -4.11
CA GLN A 124 10.41 12.79 -2.86
C GLN A 124 11.75 12.08 -3.06
N THR A 125 12.86 12.69 -2.65
CA THR A 125 14.21 12.10 -2.70
C THR A 125 14.29 10.81 -1.89
N ALA A 126 15.27 9.96 -2.21
CA ALA A 126 15.72 8.90 -1.32
C ALA A 126 16.04 9.47 0.09
N GLY A 127 15.78 8.68 1.14
CA GLY A 127 16.18 9.06 2.51
C GLY A 127 15.09 9.55 3.46
N ALA A 128 13.82 9.72 3.08
CA ALA A 128 12.71 9.82 4.04
C ALA A 128 11.43 9.17 3.50
N ALA A 129 10.62 8.57 4.37
CA ALA A 129 9.29 8.05 4.01
C ALA A 129 8.35 8.12 5.21
N SER A 130 7.04 7.99 4.94
CA SER A 130 6.07 7.66 5.98
C SER A 130 5.90 6.14 6.01
N TYR A 131 6.17 5.53 7.16
CA TYR A 131 6.09 4.09 7.35
C TYR A 131 4.82 3.74 8.10
N PHE A 132 4.04 2.83 7.55
CA PHE A 132 2.77 2.44 8.15
C PHE A 132 2.77 0.98 8.57
N ASN A 133 2.24 0.71 9.75
CA ASN A 133 1.99 -0.63 10.26
C ASN A 133 0.57 -0.73 10.82
N VAL A 134 -0.08 -1.88 10.64
CA VAL A 134 -1.29 -2.22 11.40
C VAL A 134 -1.04 -3.53 12.11
N SER A 135 -1.21 -3.49 13.43
CA SER A 135 -1.02 -4.61 14.36
C SER A 135 -2.11 -4.60 15.43
N LYS A 136 -2.22 -5.71 16.17
CA LYS A 136 -3.07 -5.81 17.36
C LYS A 136 -2.19 -5.51 18.58
N LEU A 137 -2.51 -4.46 19.33
CA LEU A 137 -1.77 -4.02 20.51
C LEU A 137 -2.77 -3.84 21.66
N ASN A 138 -2.49 -4.44 22.82
CA ASN A 138 -3.39 -4.47 23.99
C ASN A 138 -4.85 -4.80 23.61
N GLY A 139 -5.05 -5.81 22.76
CA GLY A 139 -6.38 -6.22 22.31
C GLY A 139 -7.00 -5.36 21.19
N HIS A 140 -6.46 -4.17 20.90
CA HIS A 140 -7.02 -3.24 19.91
C HIS A 140 -6.29 -3.31 18.57
N GLN A 141 -7.01 -3.08 17.48
CA GLN A 141 -6.38 -2.83 16.19
C GLN A 141 -5.80 -1.41 16.18
N VAL A 142 -4.49 -1.28 15.95
CA VAL A 142 -3.76 -0.01 15.98
C VAL A 142 -3.06 0.21 14.65
N LEU A 143 -3.32 1.37 14.05
CA LEU A 143 -2.52 1.89 12.95
C LEU A 143 -1.37 2.69 13.55
N THR A 144 -0.14 2.31 13.24
CA THR A 144 1.05 3.07 13.62
C THR A 144 1.66 3.72 12.40
N ILE A 145 1.98 4.99 12.52
CA ILE A 145 2.69 5.76 11.51
C ILE A 145 4.00 6.25 12.13
N ALA A 146 5.08 6.04 11.40
CA ALA A 146 6.41 6.53 11.75
C ALA A 146 6.97 7.29 10.53
N GLY A 147 7.99 8.11 10.75
CA GLY A 147 8.56 8.96 9.71
C GLY A 147 10.07 9.09 9.78
N GLY A 148 10.62 9.73 8.75
CA GLY A 148 12.03 10.09 8.68
C GLY A 148 12.87 9.13 7.83
N ALA A 149 14.19 9.24 7.99
CA ALA A 149 15.16 8.39 7.31
C ALA A 149 15.16 6.95 7.82
N GLY A 150 14.82 6.78 9.09
CA GLY A 150 14.46 5.50 9.70
C GLY A 150 12.98 5.41 10.03
N ILE A 151 12.59 4.33 10.71
CA ILE A 151 11.25 4.15 11.27
C ILE A 151 11.29 4.73 12.70
N TRP A 152 11.16 6.05 12.82
CA TRP A 152 11.25 6.81 14.07
C TRP A 152 9.97 7.63 14.32
N GLY A 153 9.80 8.14 15.54
CA GLY A 153 8.67 9.02 15.89
C GLY A 153 7.30 8.34 15.69
N SER A 154 7.13 7.16 16.28
CA SER A 154 5.92 6.34 16.09
C SER A 154 4.72 6.99 16.75
N GLU A 155 3.66 7.21 15.98
CA GLU A 155 2.36 7.65 16.46
C GLU A 155 1.31 6.56 16.29
N HIS A 156 0.43 6.40 17.28
CA HIS A 156 -0.61 5.38 17.27
C HIS A 156 -1.99 5.98 17.05
N TYR A 157 -2.71 5.36 16.14
CA TYR A 157 -4.05 5.71 15.76
C TYR A 157 -4.99 4.53 16.03
N TYR A 158 -6.18 4.88 16.53
CA TYR A 158 -7.20 3.98 17.03
C TYR A 158 -8.49 4.11 16.25
N ARG A 159 -9.39 3.13 16.37
CA ARG A 159 -10.64 3.10 15.59
C ARG A 159 -11.73 4.08 16.05
N SER A 160 -11.59 4.67 17.24
CA SER A 160 -12.55 5.65 17.77
C SER A 160 -11.85 6.81 18.46
N GLN A 161 -12.52 7.97 18.49
CA GLN A 161 -12.01 9.15 19.20
C GLN A 161 -11.91 8.91 20.71
N LYS A 162 -12.89 8.21 21.30
CA LYS A 162 -12.89 7.86 22.73
C LYS A 162 -11.63 7.06 23.09
N LEU A 163 -11.32 6.03 22.30
CA LEU A 163 -10.15 5.20 22.53
C LEU A 163 -8.85 5.99 22.34
N ALA A 164 -8.79 6.87 21.33
CA ALA A 164 -7.64 7.74 21.10
C ALA A 164 -7.37 8.69 22.28
N LYS A 165 -8.42 9.26 22.88
CA LYS A 165 -8.30 10.09 24.09
C LYS A 165 -7.85 9.28 25.30
N GLN A 166 -8.41 8.07 25.48
CA GLN A 166 -8.06 7.19 26.60
C GLN A 166 -6.61 6.72 26.53
N LEU A 167 -6.11 6.41 25.33
CA LEU A 167 -4.76 5.87 25.11
C LEU A 167 -3.76 6.92 24.60
N LYS A 168 -4.02 8.22 24.85
CA LYS A 168 -3.23 9.34 24.30
C LYS A 168 -1.75 9.33 24.69
N ASN A 169 -1.42 8.76 25.86
CA ASN A 169 -0.06 8.63 26.37
C ASN A 169 0.47 7.20 26.31
N GLN A 170 -0.27 6.28 25.68
CA GLN A 170 0.12 4.88 25.62
C GLN A 170 1.33 4.69 24.70
N ARG A 171 2.39 4.13 25.26
CA ARG A 171 3.52 3.58 24.50
C ARG A 171 3.45 2.06 24.43
N TYR A 172 3.96 1.49 23.35
CA TYR A 172 4.02 0.06 23.10
C TYR A 172 5.46 -0.36 22.87
N SER A 173 5.82 -1.55 23.34
CA SER A 173 7.16 -2.09 23.15
C SER A 173 7.46 -2.37 21.68
N GLY A 174 8.73 -2.15 21.30
CA GLY A 174 9.21 -2.34 19.94
C GLY A 174 8.80 -1.21 18.97
N PHE A 175 8.44 -0.04 19.48
CA PHE A 175 8.32 1.19 18.70
C PHE A 175 9.34 2.23 19.18
N LYS A 176 9.83 3.04 18.24
CA LYS A 176 10.68 4.20 18.53
C LYS A 176 9.81 5.44 18.50
N TYR A 177 9.84 6.25 19.55
CA TYR A 177 9.07 7.48 19.72
C TYR A 177 9.98 8.69 19.74
#